data_AF-A0AA43RUV3-F1
#
_entry.id   AF-A0AA43RUV3-F1
#
_cell.length_a   1.000
_cell.length_b   1.000
_cell.length_c   1.000
_cell.angle_alpha   90.00
_cell.angle_beta   90.00
_cell.angle_gamma   90.00
#
_symmetry.space_group_name_H-M   'P 1'
#
loop_
_entity.id
_entity.type
_entity.pdbx_description
1 polymer ?
#
loop_
_entity_poly.entity_id
_entity_poly.type
_entity_poly.pdbx_seq_one_letter_code
_entity_poly.pdbx_strand_id
1 'polypeptide(L)'
;MNYREITELIANLLSLTEAYTFLCLAIKSDRDTYESNIKQDNLAAYINDNAFSEKDAITQSTISKHISKFKAKGLLTINTRFVKGKNGKFARNKYFLNTEHYVLIDEALVKEPIPNELKGFLVLIKTLCLNSTNLCRYSIRELENIMVIKKSTIGKYLKMAIDMGYIKRTSKGIELINDKIFYKTRETPIAEMKRFCEGAITDEDYLAGKFLQ
;
A
#
# COMPACT_ATOMS: atom_id res chain seq x y z
N MET A 1 9.02 -4.26 14.36
CA MET A 1 8.07 -3.25 13.83
C MET A 1 7.28 -3.89 12.70
N ASN A 2 5.94 -3.87 12.75
CA ASN A 2 5.06 -4.59 11.81
C ASN A 2 4.52 -3.70 10.68
N TYR A 3 5.32 -2.75 10.21
CA TYR A 3 4.97 -1.96 9.03
C TYR A 3 5.50 -2.55 7.73
N ARG A 4 4.92 -2.07 6.63
CA ARG A 4 5.33 -2.39 5.27
C ARG A 4 5.42 -1.14 4.41
N GLU A 5 6.33 -1.22 3.45
CA GLU A 5 6.43 -0.27 2.35
C GLU A 5 5.29 -0.52 1.36
N ILE A 6 4.56 0.54 1.05
CA ILE A 6 3.46 0.53 0.10
C ILE A 6 3.78 1.58 -0.95
N THR A 7 3.99 1.15 -2.19
CA THR A 7 4.26 2.08 -3.30
C THR A 7 3.11 3.06 -3.51
N GLU A 8 3.43 4.32 -3.76
CA GLU A 8 2.47 5.39 -4.02
C GLU A 8 1.68 5.16 -5.32
N LEU A 9 2.24 4.37 -6.24
CA LEU A 9 1.63 4.00 -7.52
C LEU A 9 0.25 3.35 -7.38
N ILE A 10 -0.10 2.77 -6.23
CA ILE A 10 -1.41 2.13 -6.09
C ILE A 10 -2.57 3.15 -6.12
N ALA A 11 -2.32 4.42 -5.79
CA ALA A 11 -3.34 5.47 -5.71
C ALA A 11 -4.09 5.67 -7.03
N ASN A 12 -3.37 5.63 -8.16
CA ASN A 12 -3.92 5.83 -9.49
C ASN A 12 -4.17 4.51 -10.27
N LEU A 13 -3.97 3.34 -9.65
CA LEU A 13 -4.12 2.04 -10.31
C LEU A 13 -5.17 1.13 -9.68
N LEU A 14 -5.42 1.26 -8.37
CA LEU A 14 -6.21 0.29 -7.60
C LEU A 14 -7.53 0.86 -7.08
N SER A 15 -8.54 -0.01 -7.01
CA SER A 15 -9.77 0.21 -6.25
C SER A 15 -9.51 0.07 -4.74
N LEU A 16 -10.54 0.35 -3.93
CA LEU A 16 -10.45 0.22 -2.47
C LEU A 16 -10.14 -1.21 -2.01
N THR A 17 -10.85 -2.20 -2.54
CA THR A 17 -10.66 -3.61 -2.19
C THR A 17 -9.31 -4.15 -2.68
N GLU A 18 -8.88 -3.70 -3.85
CA GLU A 18 -7.56 -4.02 -4.42
C GLU A 18 -6.44 -3.42 -3.58
N ALA A 19 -6.54 -2.14 -3.18
CA ALA A 19 -5.57 -1.47 -2.32
C ALA A 19 -5.43 -2.17 -0.96
N TYR A 20 -6.55 -2.59 -0.36
CA TYR A 20 -6.52 -3.37 0.86
C TYR A 20 -5.89 -4.76 0.67
N THR A 21 -6.19 -5.43 -0.44
CA THR A 21 -5.55 -6.71 -0.79
C THR A 21 -4.04 -6.55 -0.96
N PHE A 22 -3.60 -5.45 -1.59
CA PHE A 22 -2.18 -5.13 -1.76
C PHE A 22 -1.48 -4.93 -0.41
N LEU A 23 -2.09 -4.17 0.51
CA LEU A 23 -1.59 -4.02 1.88
C LEU A 23 -1.44 -5.39 2.58
N CYS A 24 -2.47 -6.24 2.55
CA CYS A 24 -2.42 -7.54 3.19
C CYS A 24 -1.35 -8.46 2.57
N LEU A 25 -1.16 -8.40 1.26
CA LEU A 25 -0.06 -9.11 0.59
C LEU A 25 1.29 -8.58 1.07
N ALA A 26 1.47 -7.26 1.15
CA ALA A 26 2.71 -6.66 1.66
C ALA A 26 3.00 -7.10 3.11
N ILE A 27 1.98 -7.12 3.98
CA ILE A 27 2.12 -7.59 5.38
C ILE A 27 2.56 -9.05 5.43
N LYS A 28 2.08 -9.87 4.50
CA LYS A 28 2.48 -11.28 4.34
C LYS A 28 3.71 -11.47 3.46
N SER A 29 4.42 -10.40 3.16
CA SER A 29 5.74 -10.42 2.54
C SER A 29 6.82 -10.27 3.60
N ASP A 30 7.99 -10.81 3.29
CA ASP A 30 9.22 -10.49 4.00
C ASP A 30 9.49 -8.99 3.92
N ARG A 31 10.01 -8.44 5.01
CA ARG A 31 10.10 -6.99 5.20
C ARG A 31 11.23 -6.37 4.37
N ASP A 32 12.35 -7.08 4.22
CA ASP A 32 13.58 -6.52 3.66
C ASP A 32 13.73 -6.91 2.18
N THR A 33 13.19 -8.08 1.80
CA THR A 33 13.22 -8.58 0.41
C THR A 33 11.93 -8.31 -0.36
N TYR A 34 10.87 -7.88 0.32
CA TYR A 34 9.53 -7.65 -0.25
C TYR A 34 8.94 -8.89 -0.95
N GLU A 35 9.44 -10.06 -0.59
CA GLU A 35 9.06 -11.34 -1.16
C GLU A 35 7.91 -11.97 -0.36
N SER A 36 6.84 -12.41 -1.04
CA SER A 36 5.82 -13.24 -0.42
C SER A 36 5.73 -14.63 -1.06
N ASN A 37 5.67 -15.63 -0.20
CA ASN A 37 5.37 -17.02 -0.56
C ASN A 37 3.92 -17.42 -0.17
N ILE A 38 3.07 -16.46 0.19
CA ILE A 38 1.71 -16.76 0.66
C ILE A 38 0.88 -17.42 -0.45
N LYS A 39 0.14 -18.48 -0.11
CA LYS A 39 -0.86 -19.04 -1.02
C LYS A 39 -2.06 -18.10 -1.12
N GLN A 40 -2.69 -18.02 -2.29
CA GLN A 40 -3.84 -17.14 -2.48
C GLN A 40 -5.02 -17.51 -1.56
N ASP A 41 -5.24 -18.80 -1.28
CA ASP A 41 -6.21 -19.25 -0.27
C ASP A 41 -5.89 -18.73 1.13
N ASN A 42 -4.61 -18.80 1.53
CA ASN A 42 -4.17 -18.32 2.84
C ASN A 42 -4.25 -16.78 2.94
N LEU A 43 -4.05 -16.06 1.83
CA LEU A 43 -4.24 -14.61 1.79
C LEU A 43 -5.72 -14.24 1.91
N ALA A 44 -6.61 -14.98 1.22
CA ALA A 44 -8.05 -14.82 1.38
C ALA A 44 -8.49 -15.10 2.83
N ALA A 45 -8.02 -16.20 3.41
CA ALA A 45 -8.27 -16.53 4.81
C ALA A 45 -7.81 -15.41 5.75
N TYR A 46 -6.57 -14.91 5.60
CA TYR A 46 -6.07 -13.81 6.42
C TYR A 46 -6.92 -12.54 6.30
N ILE A 47 -7.41 -12.19 5.10
CA ILE A 47 -8.32 -11.05 4.92
C ILE A 47 -9.66 -11.30 5.61
N ASN A 48 -10.20 -12.52 5.52
CA ASN A 48 -11.48 -12.89 6.11
C ASN A 48 -11.41 -12.97 7.64
N ASP A 49 -10.30 -13.46 8.20
CA ASP A 49 -10.06 -13.49 9.65
C ASP A 49 -9.99 -12.10 10.27
N ASN A 50 -9.73 -11.07 9.44
CA ASN A 50 -9.68 -9.65 9.83
C ASN A 50 -10.81 -8.82 9.20
N ALA A 51 -11.84 -9.48 8.67
CA ALA A 51 -13.01 -8.83 8.11
C ALA A 51 -13.85 -8.20 9.23
N PHE A 52 -14.37 -7.01 9.00
CA PHE A 52 -15.28 -6.36 9.93
C PHE A 52 -16.69 -6.97 9.89
N SER A 53 -17.11 -7.42 8.71
CA SER A 53 -18.40 -8.08 8.48
C SER A 53 -18.31 -9.15 7.41
N GLU A 54 -19.33 -10.02 7.31
CA GLU A 54 -19.42 -11.01 6.23
C GLU A 54 -19.39 -10.39 4.83
N LYS A 55 -19.82 -9.13 4.69
CA LYS A 55 -19.78 -8.38 3.42
C LYS A 55 -18.37 -8.05 2.97
N ASP A 56 -17.41 -8.06 3.89
CA ASP A 56 -16.00 -7.81 3.63
C ASP A 56 -15.24 -9.07 3.21
N ALA A 57 -15.90 -10.24 3.21
CA ALA A 57 -15.29 -11.51 2.87
C ALA A 57 -14.85 -11.54 1.39
N ILE A 58 -13.69 -12.15 1.16
CA ILE A 58 -13.06 -12.29 -0.15
C ILE A 58 -12.80 -13.77 -0.45
N THR A 59 -12.89 -14.13 -1.73
CA THR A 59 -12.60 -15.49 -2.20
C THR A 59 -11.20 -15.56 -2.80
N GLN A 60 -10.63 -16.76 -2.89
CA GLN A 60 -9.38 -16.96 -3.62
C GLN A 60 -9.48 -16.53 -5.09
N SER A 61 -10.66 -16.70 -5.73
CA SER A 61 -10.88 -16.24 -7.10
C SER A 61 -10.70 -14.72 -7.23
N THR A 62 -11.23 -13.96 -6.27
CA THR A 62 -11.03 -12.51 -6.21
C THR A 62 -9.55 -12.16 -5.98
N ILE A 63 -8.86 -12.86 -5.07
CA ILE A 63 -7.41 -12.69 -4.88
C ILE A 63 -6.64 -12.94 -6.18
N SER A 64 -6.97 -14.00 -6.91
CA SER A 64 -6.32 -14.31 -8.20
C SER A 64 -6.49 -13.17 -9.23
N LYS A 65 -7.70 -12.57 -9.29
CA LYS A 65 -7.97 -11.41 -10.14
C LYS A 65 -7.14 -10.19 -9.72
N HIS A 66 -7.08 -9.90 -8.41
CA HIS A 66 -6.27 -8.80 -7.88
C HIS A 66 -4.77 -8.99 -8.20
N ILE A 67 -4.21 -10.17 -7.93
CA ILE A 67 -2.81 -10.51 -8.24
C ILE A 67 -2.50 -10.37 -9.74
N SER A 68 -3.41 -10.83 -10.60
CA SER A 68 -3.28 -10.69 -12.05
C SER A 68 -3.23 -9.22 -12.48
N LYS A 69 -4.08 -8.39 -11.88
CA LYS A 69 -4.08 -6.93 -12.10
C LYS A 69 -2.79 -6.29 -11.58
N PHE A 70 -2.33 -6.65 -10.38
CA PHE A 70 -1.09 -6.11 -9.80
C PHE A 70 0.10 -6.39 -10.71
N LYS A 71 0.21 -7.62 -11.25
CA LYS A 71 1.22 -7.96 -12.25
C LYS A 71 1.08 -7.11 -13.51
N ALA A 72 -0.13 -7.00 -14.08
CA ALA A 72 -0.37 -6.23 -15.30
C ALA A 72 -0.09 -4.73 -15.14
N LYS A 73 -0.16 -4.22 -13.91
CA LYS A 73 0.11 -2.82 -13.55
C LYS A 73 1.55 -2.58 -13.06
N GLY A 74 2.42 -3.59 -13.07
CA GLY A 74 3.81 -3.45 -12.63
C GLY A 74 3.97 -3.27 -11.11
N LEU A 75 2.95 -3.60 -10.33
CA LEU A 75 2.96 -3.49 -8.86
C LEU A 75 3.61 -4.70 -8.19
N LEU A 76 3.74 -5.81 -8.90
CA LEU A 76 4.51 -6.98 -8.47
C LEU A 76 4.98 -7.81 -9.67
N THR A 77 5.98 -8.66 -9.43
CA THR A 77 6.35 -9.75 -10.33
C THR A 77 6.01 -11.10 -9.71
N ILE A 78 5.83 -12.12 -10.56
CA ILE A 78 5.49 -13.48 -10.14
C ILE A 78 6.54 -14.44 -10.67
N ASN A 79 7.21 -15.14 -9.77
CA ASN A 79 8.06 -16.28 -10.10
C ASN A 79 7.33 -17.58 -9.73
N THR A 80 7.03 -18.41 -10.72
CA THR A 80 6.37 -19.70 -10.52
C THR A 80 7.40 -20.83 -10.59
N ARG A 81 7.45 -21.63 -9.52
CA ARG A 81 8.25 -22.87 -9.47
C ARG A 81 7.34 -24.07 -9.38
N PHE A 82 7.72 -25.17 -10.02
CA PHE A 82 7.00 -26.44 -9.92
C PHE A 82 7.69 -27.34 -8.91
N VAL A 83 6.97 -27.73 -7.87
CA VAL A 83 7.48 -28.63 -6.82
C VAL A 83 6.81 -29.99 -6.99
N LYS A 84 7.62 -31.06 -7.06
CA LYS A 84 7.11 -32.44 -7.12
C LYS A 84 6.80 -32.92 -5.70
N GLY A 85 5.54 -33.21 -5.43
CA GLY A 85 5.08 -33.88 -4.21
C GLY A 85 4.65 -35.32 -4.48
N LYS A 86 4.24 -36.02 -3.41
CA LYS A 86 3.75 -37.41 -3.49
C LYS A 86 2.57 -37.57 -4.48
N ASN A 87 1.73 -36.54 -4.60
CA ASN A 87 0.50 -36.54 -5.39
C ASN A 87 0.62 -35.76 -6.73
N GLY A 88 1.84 -35.49 -7.21
CA GLY A 88 2.06 -34.82 -8.50
C GLY A 88 2.91 -33.56 -8.42
N LYS A 89 2.90 -32.75 -9.50
CA LYS A 89 3.60 -31.47 -9.57
C LYS A 89 2.66 -30.32 -9.19
N PHE A 90 3.10 -29.48 -8.27
CA PHE A 90 2.34 -28.34 -7.79
C PHE A 90 3.04 -27.03 -8.14
N ALA A 91 2.30 -26.07 -8.67
CA ALA A 91 2.80 -24.71 -8.86
C ALA A 91 2.92 -23.99 -7.50
N ARG A 92 4.04 -23.31 -7.29
CA ARG A 92 4.31 -22.44 -6.15
C ARG A 92 4.68 -21.07 -6.71
N ASN A 93 3.84 -20.09 -6.42
CA ASN A 93 4.10 -18.70 -6.78
C ASN A 93 4.86 -18.02 -5.65
N LYS A 94 5.84 -17.23 -6.05
CA LYS A 94 6.58 -16.29 -5.23
C LYS A 94 6.33 -14.90 -5.83
N TYR A 95 5.85 -13.98 -5.00
CA TYR A 95 5.53 -12.61 -5.39
C TYR A 95 6.65 -11.68 -4.92
N PHE A 96 7.08 -10.75 -5.76
CA PHE A 96 7.99 -9.67 -5.38
C PHE A 96 7.27 -8.35 -5.59
N LEU A 97 7.02 -7.61 -4.52
CA LEU A 97 6.27 -6.37 -4.59
C LEU A 97 7.17 -5.22 -5.06
N ASN A 98 6.59 -4.32 -5.84
CA ASN A 98 7.22 -3.03 -6.12
C ASN A 98 7.03 -2.12 -4.91
N THR A 99 8.12 -1.66 -4.33
CA THR A 99 8.14 -0.72 -3.21
C THR A 99 8.87 0.58 -3.55
N GLU A 100 9.05 0.91 -4.82
CA GLU A 100 9.55 2.24 -5.21
C GLU A 100 8.56 3.33 -4.82
N HIS A 101 9.08 4.50 -4.41
CA HIS A 101 8.33 5.67 -3.96
C HIS A 101 7.21 5.28 -2.98
N TYR A 102 7.59 4.96 -1.74
CA TYR A 102 6.70 4.30 -0.80
C TYR A 102 6.32 5.14 0.41
N VAL A 103 5.20 4.73 1.01
CA VAL A 103 4.78 5.10 2.35
C VAL A 103 4.86 3.90 3.28
N LEU A 104 4.94 4.16 4.59
CA LEU A 104 4.98 3.13 5.61
C LEU A 104 3.64 3.01 6.34
N ILE A 105 3.06 1.80 6.31
CA ILE A 105 1.77 1.50 6.96
C ILE A 105 1.93 0.27 7.85
N ASP A 106 1.46 0.37 9.10
CA ASP A 106 1.47 -0.72 10.08
C ASP A 106 0.38 -1.75 9.83
N GLU A 107 0.67 -3.02 10.11
CA GLU A 107 -0.32 -4.10 10.18
C GLU A 107 -1.48 -3.79 11.13
N ALA A 108 -1.28 -2.91 12.13
CA ALA A 108 -2.36 -2.45 13.00
C ALA A 108 -3.61 -1.98 12.22
N LEU A 109 -3.47 -1.40 11.01
CA LEU A 109 -4.62 -1.03 10.17
C LEU A 109 -5.51 -2.23 9.80
N VAL A 110 -4.92 -3.41 9.60
CA VAL A 110 -5.67 -4.64 9.29
C VAL A 110 -6.55 -5.06 10.46
N LYS A 111 -6.13 -4.76 11.70
CA LYS A 111 -6.84 -5.14 12.93
C LYS A 111 -7.89 -4.12 13.35
N GLU A 112 -7.97 -2.98 12.69
CA GLU A 112 -8.97 -1.96 12.98
C GLU A 112 -10.38 -2.51 12.69
N PRO A 113 -11.36 -2.28 13.59
CA PRO A 113 -12.73 -2.78 13.45
C PRO A 113 -13.55 -1.91 12.49
N ILE A 114 -13.10 -1.83 11.24
CA ILE A 114 -13.71 -1.03 10.17
C ILE A 114 -13.78 -1.82 8.85
N PRO A 115 -14.69 -1.45 7.92
CA PRO A 115 -14.82 -2.14 6.64
C PRO A 115 -13.52 -2.20 5.85
N ASN A 116 -13.32 -3.30 5.11
CA ASN A 116 -12.09 -3.53 4.33
C ASN A 116 -11.89 -2.44 3.25
N GLU A 117 -12.98 -1.94 2.67
CA GLU A 117 -12.93 -0.81 1.75
C GLU A 117 -12.47 0.49 2.41
N LEU A 118 -12.82 0.72 3.69
CA LEU A 118 -12.33 1.89 4.42
C LEU A 118 -10.83 1.77 4.73
N LYS A 119 -10.36 0.58 5.10
CA LYS A 119 -8.91 0.30 5.25
C LYS A 119 -8.18 0.58 3.93
N GLY A 120 -8.70 0.07 2.82
CA GLY A 120 -8.20 0.35 1.48
C GLY A 120 -8.20 1.84 1.14
N PHE A 121 -9.26 2.57 1.49
CA PHE A 121 -9.32 4.02 1.28
C PHE A 121 -8.24 4.77 2.07
N LEU A 122 -8.02 4.41 3.34
CA LEU A 122 -6.98 5.02 4.17
C LEU A 122 -5.57 4.75 3.63
N VAL A 123 -5.33 3.55 3.08
CA VAL A 123 -4.09 3.23 2.37
C VAL A 123 -3.88 4.17 1.18
N LEU A 124 -4.90 4.33 0.33
CA LEU A 124 -4.81 5.21 -0.84
C LEU A 124 -4.61 6.69 -0.47
N ILE A 125 -5.25 7.16 0.61
CA ILE A 125 -5.02 8.52 1.10
C ILE A 125 -3.59 8.69 1.60
N LYS A 126 -3.04 7.69 2.32
CA LYS A 126 -1.66 7.74 2.81
C LYS A 126 -0.65 7.85 1.66
N THR A 127 -0.86 7.11 0.58
CA THR A 127 -0.01 7.19 -0.63
C THR A 127 -0.10 8.53 -1.37
N LEU A 128 -1.02 9.42 -1.00
CA LEU A 128 -1.17 10.75 -1.57
C LEU A 128 -0.79 11.87 -0.58
N CYS A 129 -0.28 11.50 0.60
CA CYS A 129 0.23 12.47 1.55
C CYS A 129 1.56 13.06 1.07
N LEU A 130 1.85 14.29 1.49
CA LEU A 130 3.19 14.86 1.28
C LEU A 130 4.24 13.98 1.97
N ASN A 131 5.41 13.87 1.34
CA ASN A 131 6.57 13.17 1.88
C ASN A 131 6.77 13.50 3.35
N SER A 132 7.02 12.47 4.15
CA SER A 132 7.30 12.62 5.57
C SER A 132 6.17 13.17 6.43
N THR A 133 4.95 13.21 5.89
CA THR A 133 3.77 13.69 6.62
C THR A 133 2.62 12.68 6.56
N ASN A 134 1.56 13.04 7.26
CA ASN A 134 0.24 12.41 7.21
C ASN A 134 -0.79 13.38 6.58
N LEU A 135 -0.34 14.38 5.83
CA LEU A 135 -1.17 15.44 5.25
C LEU A 135 -1.33 15.24 3.74
N CYS A 136 -2.56 14.98 3.31
CA CYS A 136 -2.98 15.03 1.91
C CYS A 136 -3.63 16.39 1.62
N ARG A 137 -3.07 17.17 0.68
CA ARG A 137 -3.55 18.53 0.36
C ARG A 137 -4.53 18.57 -0.80
N TYR A 138 -4.78 17.43 -1.44
CA TYR A 138 -5.71 17.34 -2.57
C TYR A 138 -7.15 17.59 -2.11
N SER A 139 -7.84 18.43 -2.87
CA SER A 139 -9.29 18.55 -2.85
C SER A 139 -9.95 17.27 -3.34
N ILE A 140 -11.26 17.12 -3.07
CA ILE A 140 -12.02 15.96 -3.58
C ILE A 140 -11.93 15.85 -5.11
N ARG A 141 -11.91 16.98 -5.82
CA ARG A 141 -11.84 17.01 -7.29
C ARG A 141 -10.48 16.53 -7.79
N GLU A 142 -9.40 16.94 -7.12
CA GLU A 142 -8.05 16.46 -7.46
C GLU A 142 -7.90 14.99 -7.14
N LEU A 143 -8.45 14.52 -6.00
CA LEU A 143 -8.49 13.09 -5.68
C LEU A 143 -9.21 12.28 -6.75
N GLU A 144 -10.33 12.77 -7.29
CA GLU A 144 -11.05 12.11 -8.39
C GLU A 144 -10.21 12.05 -9.69
N ASN A 145 -9.42 13.09 -9.98
CA ASN A 145 -8.57 13.10 -11.16
C ASN A 145 -7.37 12.15 -11.03
N ILE A 146 -6.90 11.90 -9.80
CA ILE A 146 -5.73 11.06 -9.53
C ILE A 146 -6.14 9.59 -9.34
N MET A 147 -7.20 9.33 -8.58
CA MET A 147 -7.60 7.99 -8.17
C MET A 147 -8.48 7.32 -9.23
N VAL A 148 -8.48 5.99 -9.29
CA VAL A 148 -9.41 5.20 -10.15
C VAL A 148 -10.85 5.19 -9.57
N ILE A 149 -11.13 6.03 -8.58
CA ILE A 149 -12.32 5.99 -7.76
C ILE A 149 -13.14 7.26 -8.01
N LYS A 150 -14.45 7.08 -8.24
CA LYS A 150 -15.37 8.19 -8.51
C LYS A 150 -15.50 9.13 -7.31
N LYS A 151 -15.75 10.42 -7.56
CA LYS A 151 -15.96 11.44 -6.52
C LYS A 151 -17.03 11.09 -5.49
N SER A 152 -18.13 10.45 -5.89
CA SER A 152 -19.18 10.02 -4.96
C SER A 152 -18.64 9.03 -3.92
N THR A 153 -17.84 8.07 -4.36
CA THR A 153 -17.16 7.09 -3.50
C THR A 153 -16.11 7.76 -2.62
N ILE A 154 -15.29 8.66 -3.18
CA ILE A 154 -14.32 9.45 -2.38
C ILE A 154 -15.04 10.22 -1.27
N GLY A 155 -16.13 10.92 -1.58
CA GLY A 155 -16.92 11.66 -0.59
C GLY A 155 -17.49 10.76 0.51
N LYS A 156 -18.03 9.59 0.13
CA LYS A 156 -18.54 8.58 1.08
C LYS A 156 -17.46 8.14 2.07
N TYR A 157 -16.29 7.72 1.58
CA TYR A 157 -15.23 7.20 2.44
C TYR A 157 -14.49 8.29 3.22
N LEU A 158 -14.38 9.52 2.70
CA LEU A 158 -13.91 10.66 3.50
C LEU A 158 -14.83 10.92 4.68
N LYS A 159 -16.15 10.96 4.46
CA LYS A 159 -17.11 11.16 5.54
C LYS A 159 -16.98 10.04 6.58
N MET A 160 -16.98 8.79 6.13
CA MET A 160 -16.84 7.62 7.02
C MET A 160 -15.53 7.66 7.83
N ALA A 161 -14.40 7.99 7.20
CA ALA A 161 -13.12 8.10 7.89
C ALA A 161 -13.09 9.23 8.93
N ILE A 162 -13.79 10.35 8.68
CA ILE A 162 -13.93 11.45 9.63
C ILE A 162 -14.80 11.02 10.81
N ASP A 163 -15.98 10.47 10.51
CA ASP A 163 -16.96 10.06 11.54
C ASP A 163 -16.37 8.98 12.47
N MET A 164 -15.48 8.13 11.95
CA MET A 164 -14.76 7.10 12.71
C MET A 164 -13.42 7.58 13.30
N GLY A 165 -13.03 8.84 13.09
CA GLY A 165 -11.85 9.44 13.75
C GLY A 165 -10.48 9.00 13.18
N TYR A 166 -10.41 8.47 11.95
CA TYR A 166 -9.13 8.10 11.31
C TYR A 166 -8.49 9.26 10.55
N ILE A 167 -9.31 10.21 10.08
CA ILE A 167 -8.86 11.44 9.44
C ILE A 167 -9.55 12.65 10.05
N LYS A 168 -8.91 13.81 9.95
CA LYS A 168 -9.52 15.12 10.19
C LYS A 168 -9.34 16.02 8.97
N ARG A 169 -10.33 16.86 8.70
CA ARG A 169 -10.17 17.98 7.77
C ARG A 169 -9.65 19.19 8.51
N THR A 170 -8.62 19.80 7.95
CA THR A 170 -8.01 21.03 8.45
C THR A 170 -8.02 22.08 7.34
N SER A 171 -7.67 23.32 7.66
CA SER A 171 -7.43 24.34 6.64
C SER A 171 -6.30 23.98 5.66
N LYS A 172 -5.43 23.03 6.03
CA LYS A 172 -4.30 22.59 5.20
C LYS A 172 -4.63 21.39 4.30
N GLY A 173 -5.71 20.65 4.58
CA GLY A 173 -6.08 19.44 3.86
C GLY A 173 -6.65 18.33 4.75
N ILE A 174 -6.53 17.09 4.28
CA ILE A 174 -6.93 15.87 4.99
C ILE A 174 -5.72 15.32 5.75
N GLU A 175 -5.84 15.16 7.07
CA GLU A 175 -4.76 14.65 7.92
C GLU A 175 -5.13 13.28 8.52
N LEU A 176 -4.28 12.27 8.29
CA LEU A 176 -4.36 10.97 8.96
C LEU A 176 -3.87 11.11 10.41
N ILE A 177 -4.65 10.62 11.37
CA ILE A 177 -4.47 10.99 12.79
C ILE A 177 -3.52 10.03 13.54
N ASN A 178 -3.49 8.74 13.17
CA ASN A 178 -2.76 7.74 13.94
C ASN A 178 -1.34 7.51 13.40
N ASP A 179 -0.35 8.19 13.99
CA ASP A 179 1.07 8.06 13.64
C ASP A 179 1.68 6.67 13.92
N LYS A 180 1.00 5.83 14.72
CA LYS A 180 1.42 4.43 14.94
C LYS A 180 0.97 3.49 13.82
N ILE A 181 -0.05 3.89 13.05
CA ILE A 181 -0.51 3.16 11.87
C ILE A 181 0.12 3.74 10.61
N PHE A 182 0.08 5.07 10.48
CA PHE A 182 0.58 5.80 9.32
C PHE A 182 1.88 6.48 9.70
N TYR A 183 3.01 5.81 9.44
CA TYR A 183 4.30 6.35 9.85
C TYR A 183 4.64 7.59 9.02
N LYS A 184 5.15 8.60 9.72
CA LYS A 184 5.87 9.72 9.11
C LYS A 184 7.31 9.26 8.91
N THR A 185 7.68 8.92 7.69
CA THR A 185 9.09 8.70 7.34
C THR A 185 9.82 10.03 7.47
N ARG A 186 11.10 10.07 7.88
CA ARG A 186 11.91 11.27 7.60
C ARG A 186 12.37 11.18 6.15
N GLU A 187 12.50 12.30 5.45
CA GLU A 187 13.21 12.28 4.17
C GLU A 187 14.58 11.66 4.45
N THR A 188 15.03 10.76 3.58
CA THR A 188 16.42 10.31 3.69
C THR A 188 17.30 11.53 3.46
N PRO A 189 18.47 11.64 4.12
CA PRO A 189 19.40 12.73 3.86
C PRO A 189 19.71 12.90 2.36
N ILE A 190 19.64 11.79 1.60
CA ILE A 190 19.81 11.76 0.14
C ILE A 190 18.64 12.46 -0.60
N ALA A 191 17.40 12.25 -0.17
CA ALA A 191 16.24 12.92 -0.74
C ALA A 191 16.24 14.43 -0.40
N GLU A 192 16.65 14.78 0.82
CA GLU A 192 16.91 16.18 1.20
C GLU A 192 18.02 16.79 0.32
N MET A 193 19.17 16.11 0.17
CA MET A 193 20.29 16.58 -0.65
C MET A 193 19.93 16.74 -2.12
N LYS A 194 19.20 15.78 -2.73
CA LYS A 194 18.74 15.88 -4.12
C LYS A 194 17.82 17.08 -4.36
N ARG A 195 17.02 17.44 -3.35
CA ARG A 195 16.12 18.60 -3.40
C ARG A 195 16.86 19.93 -3.23
N PHE A 196 17.87 19.99 -2.36
CA PHE A 196 18.69 21.20 -2.18
C PHE A 196 19.72 21.40 -3.30
N CYS A 197 20.15 20.31 -3.94
CA CYS A 197 21.22 20.29 -4.93
C CYS A 197 20.73 19.77 -6.29
N GLU A 198 19.56 20.23 -6.77
CA GLU A 198 19.08 19.89 -8.12
C GLU A 198 20.17 20.20 -9.16
N GLY A 199 20.76 19.13 -9.72
CA GLY A 199 21.82 19.18 -10.74
C GLY A 199 23.25 18.83 -10.27
N ALA A 200 23.52 18.65 -8.97
CA ALA A 200 24.89 18.39 -8.49
C ALA A 200 25.16 16.96 -8.01
N ILE A 201 24.12 16.14 -7.78
CA ILE A 201 24.26 14.76 -7.31
C ILE A 201 23.48 13.84 -8.24
N THR A 202 24.20 13.03 -9.01
CA THR A 202 23.61 12.01 -9.88
C THR A 202 23.48 10.68 -9.15
N ASP A 203 22.65 9.77 -9.68
CA ASP A 203 22.53 8.40 -9.14
C ASP A 203 23.87 7.64 -9.18
N GLU A 204 24.76 8.00 -10.11
CA GLU A 204 26.12 7.45 -10.21
C GLU A 204 27.03 7.91 -9.07
N ASP A 205 26.93 9.16 -8.63
CA ASP A 205 27.75 9.70 -7.53
C ASP A 205 27.39 9.06 -6.18
N TYR A 206 26.13 8.65 -6.01
CA TYR A 206 25.66 7.92 -4.83
C TYR A 206 26.18 6.47 -4.79
N LEU A 207 26.06 5.74 -5.91
CA LEU A 207 26.55 4.37 -6.02
C LEU A 207 28.08 4.27 -5.82
N ALA A 208 28.81 5.34 -6.11
CA ALA A 208 30.25 5.45 -5.92
C ALA A 208 30.69 5.80 -4.47
N GLY A 209 29.76 6.03 -3.53
CA GLY A 209 30.10 6.31 -2.11
C GLY A 209 30.85 7.62 -1.86
N LYS A 210 30.82 8.57 -2.80
CA LYS A 210 31.63 9.81 -2.78
C LYS A 210 31.29 10.80 -1.66
N PHE A 211 30.22 10.55 -0.90
CA PHE A 211 29.70 11.47 0.13
C PHE A 211 29.81 10.92 1.56
N LEU A 212 30.51 9.80 1.78
CA LEU A 212 30.71 9.17 3.09
C LEU A 212 32.13 9.37 3.68
N GLN A 213 32.71 10.57 3.52
CA GLN A 213 33.95 10.96 4.23
C GLN A 213 33.67 12.08 5.23
#